data_AF-V2UUA2-F1
#
_entry.id   AF-V2UUA2-F1
#
_cell.length_a   1.000
_cell.length_b   1.000
_cell.length_c   1.000
_cell.angle_alpha   90.00
_cell.angle_beta   90.00
_cell.angle_gamma   90.00
#
_symmetry.space_group_name_H-M   'P 1'
#
loop_
_entity.id
_entity.type
_entity.pdbx_description
1 polymer ?
#
loop_
_entity_poly.entity_id
_entity_poly.type
_entity_poly.pdbx_seq_one_letter_code
_entity_poly.pdbx_strand_id
1 'polypeptide(L)'
;MLQGQLFSKTILPTLLHEYAKQQITWHQQQGDQVVVVSSSLDVYLKGWCQQQGIDLICNQLEVRAGRYTGELYQGDCGYAEKARRVQQQYSLSDFELVYAYGDSPNDHAMLALADKKFYQWQEIKS
;
A
#
# COMPACT_ATOMS: atom_id res chain seq x y z
N MET A 1 -6.12 19.81 1.82
CA MET A 1 -6.99 18.67 2.17
C MET A 1 -8.09 18.42 1.13
N LEU A 2 -8.89 19.42 0.72
CA LEU A 2 -10.00 19.23 -0.23
C LEU A 2 -9.57 18.70 -1.62
N GLN A 3 -8.45 19.18 -2.17
CA GLN A 3 -7.95 18.74 -3.47
C GLN A 3 -7.45 17.28 -3.48
N GLY A 4 -6.82 16.81 -2.39
CA GLY A 4 -6.37 15.43 -2.27
C GLY A 4 -7.54 14.44 -2.23
N GLN A 5 -8.62 14.80 -1.54
CA GLN A 5 -9.85 14.00 -1.53
C GLN A 5 -10.54 13.95 -2.90
N LEU A 6 -10.54 15.05 -3.65
CA LEU A 6 -11.07 15.07 -5.01
C LEU A 6 -10.27 14.12 -5.91
N PHE A 7 -8.94 14.26 -5.92
CA PHE A 7 -8.05 13.37 -6.69
C PHE A 7 -8.28 11.89 -6.34
N SER A 8 -8.37 11.58 -5.05
CA SER A 8 -8.63 10.23 -4.53
C SER A 8 -9.94 9.62 -5.07
N LYS A 9 -10.99 10.43 -5.20
CA LYS A 9 -12.32 9.97 -5.64
C LYS A 9 -12.48 9.91 -7.16
N THR A 10 -11.85 10.83 -7.90
CA THR A 10 -12.15 11.01 -9.33
C THR A 10 -11.03 10.56 -10.26
N ILE A 11 -9.76 10.74 -9.87
CA ILE A 11 -8.61 10.49 -10.75
C ILE A 11 -7.89 9.20 -10.36
N LEU A 12 -7.63 8.98 -9.08
CA LEU A 12 -6.89 7.79 -8.63
C LEU A 12 -7.51 6.47 -9.13
N PRO A 13 -8.85 6.26 -9.13
CA PRO A 13 -9.43 5.02 -9.63
C PRO A 13 -9.21 4.78 -11.13
N THR A 14 -9.05 5.85 -11.92
CA THR A 14 -8.80 5.75 -13.36
C THR A 14 -7.33 5.44 -13.68
N LEU A 15 -6.42 5.64 -12.71
CA LEU A 15 -4.99 5.38 -12.86
C LEU A 15 -4.57 3.99 -12.36
N LEU A 16 -5.46 3.30 -11.63
CA LEU A 16 -5.18 1.96 -11.14
C LEU A 16 -5.08 0.97 -12.29
N HIS A 17 -3.99 0.20 -12.30
CA HIS A 17 -3.79 -0.89 -13.24
C HIS A 17 -4.91 -1.94 -13.09
N GLU A 18 -5.51 -2.38 -14.20
CA GLU A 18 -6.66 -3.28 -14.17
C GLU A 18 -6.36 -4.61 -13.46
N TYR A 19 -5.14 -5.15 -13.63
CA TYR A 19 -4.72 -6.34 -12.91
C TYR A 19 -4.73 -6.13 -11.39
N ALA A 20 -4.29 -4.97 -10.89
CA ALA A 20 -4.32 -4.68 -9.46
C ALA A 20 -5.76 -4.63 -8.94
N LYS A 21 -6.69 -4.03 -9.68
CA LYS A 21 -8.12 -4.02 -9.33
C LYS A 21 -8.69 -5.43 -9.23
N GLN A 22 -8.34 -6.30 -10.19
CA GLN A 22 -8.79 -7.69 -10.21
C GLN A 22 -8.23 -8.48 -9.02
N GLN A 23 -6.94 -8.33 -8.70
CA GLN A 23 -6.33 -9.01 -7.55
C GLN A 23 -6.91 -8.53 -6.22
N ILE A 24 -7.11 -7.22 -6.04
CA ILE A 24 -7.78 -6.67 -4.84
C ILE A 24 -9.17 -7.30 -4.68
N THR A 25 -9.97 -7.29 -5.74
CA THR A 25 -11.32 -7.86 -5.71
C THR A 25 -11.30 -9.36 -5.39
N TRP A 26 -10.38 -10.10 -6.00
CA TRP A 26 -10.23 -11.54 -5.77
C TRP A 26 -9.87 -11.85 -4.31
N HIS A 27 -8.91 -11.14 -3.74
CA HIS A 27 -8.53 -11.27 -2.33
C HIS A 27 -9.69 -10.94 -1.38
N GLN A 28 -10.40 -9.84 -1.63
CA GLN A 28 -11.56 -9.46 -0.83
C GLN A 28 -12.68 -10.51 -0.88
N GLN A 29 -12.90 -11.16 -2.03
CA GLN A 29 -13.88 -12.24 -2.17
C GLN A 29 -13.50 -13.51 -1.40
N GLN A 30 -12.21 -13.75 -1.17
CA GLN A 30 -11.73 -14.84 -0.32
C GLN A 30 -11.82 -14.52 1.17
N GLY A 31 -12.07 -13.25 1.53
CA GLY A 31 -12.03 -12.79 2.91
C GLY A 31 -10.62 -12.43 3.38
N ASP A 32 -9.67 -12.27 2.47
CA ASP A 32 -8.29 -11.92 2.79
C ASP A 32 -8.21 -10.47 3.32
N GLN A 33 -7.25 -10.24 4.22
CA GLN A 33 -6.90 -8.88 4.62
C GLN A 33 -6.05 -8.21 3.52
N VAL A 34 -6.53 -7.08 3.01
CA VAL A 34 -5.86 -6.33 1.93
C VAL A 34 -5.25 -5.05 2.47
N VAL A 35 -3.97 -4.83 2.18
CA VAL A 35 -3.22 -3.62 2.54
C VAL A 35 -2.48 -3.04 1.33
N VAL A 36 -2.54 -1.71 1.17
CA VAL A 36 -1.68 -0.97 0.23
C VAL A 36 -0.47 -0.43 0.96
N VAL A 37 0.73 -0.67 0.40
CA VAL A 37 2.01 -0.22 0.95
C VAL A 37 2.75 0.67 -0.06
N SER A 38 2.90 1.96 0.23
CA SER A 38 3.35 2.94 -0.77
C SER A 38 4.23 4.06 -0.22
N SER A 39 5.24 4.49 -0.98
CA SER A 39 6.02 5.72 -0.70
C SER A 39 5.26 7.00 -1.10
N SER A 40 4.04 6.85 -1.60
CA SER A 40 3.11 7.94 -1.90
C SER A 40 2.47 8.52 -0.63
N LEU A 41 1.85 9.69 -0.75
CA LEU A 41 1.28 10.42 0.40
C LEU A 41 -0.12 9.95 0.79
N ASP A 42 -0.37 9.92 2.10
CA ASP A 42 -1.66 9.60 2.70
C ASP A 42 -2.81 10.51 2.21
N VAL A 43 -2.52 11.77 1.92
CA VAL A 43 -3.49 12.81 1.54
C VAL A 43 -4.40 12.44 0.36
N TYR A 44 -3.95 11.55 -0.54
CA TYR A 44 -4.76 11.05 -1.65
C TYR A 44 -4.98 9.53 -1.63
N LEU A 45 -4.17 8.75 -0.91
CA LEU A 45 -4.39 7.30 -0.81
C LEU A 45 -5.44 6.94 0.25
N LYS A 46 -5.45 7.65 1.38
CA LYS A 46 -6.27 7.30 2.54
C LYS A 46 -7.77 7.27 2.21
N GLY A 47 -8.26 8.27 1.50
CA GLY A 47 -9.67 8.37 1.14
C GLY A 47 -10.15 7.22 0.24
N TRP A 48 -9.30 6.79 -0.70
CA TRP A 48 -9.60 5.69 -1.60
C TRP A 48 -9.53 4.34 -0.87
N CYS A 49 -8.47 4.08 -0.10
CA CYS A 49 -8.34 2.84 0.67
C CYS A 49 -9.51 2.66 1.64
N GLN A 50 -9.91 3.73 2.35
CA GLN A 50 -11.09 3.71 3.23
C GLN A 50 -12.40 3.37 2.51
N GLN A 51 -12.60 3.87 1.29
CA GLN A 51 -13.79 3.56 0.49
C GLN A 51 -13.83 2.10 0.04
N GLN A 52 -12.66 1.50 -0.17
CA GLN A 52 -12.54 0.11 -0.60
C GLN A 52 -12.46 -0.89 0.57
N GLY A 53 -12.40 -0.42 1.83
CA GLY A 53 -12.16 -1.29 2.98
C GLY A 53 -10.76 -1.90 2.98
N ILE A 54 -9.77 -1.15 2.52
CA ILE A 54 -8.36 -1.57 2.38
C ILE A 54 -7.52 -0.84 3.43
N ASP A 55 -6.62 -1.56 4.10
CA ASP A 55 -5.64 -0.97 5.00
C ASP A 55 -4.56 -0.19 4.24
N LEU A 56 -3.92 0.78 4.88
CA LEU A 56 -2.94 1.65 4.23
C LEU A 56 -1.70 1.87 5.09
N ILE A 57 -0.54 1.55 4.52
CA ILE A 57 0.79 1.90 5.01
C ILE A 57 1.43 2.83 3.98
N CYS A 58 1.67 4.09 4.32
CA CYS A 58 2.28 5.03 3.38
C CYS A 58 3.03 6.19 4.03
N ASN A 59 3.51 7.12 3.19
CA ASN A 59 4.12 8.36 3.67
C ASN A 59 3.07 9.29 4.28
N GLN A 60 3.40 9.81 5.47
CA GLN A 60 2.59 10.78 6.19
C GLN A 60 3.38 12.08 6.33
N LEU A 61 2.75 13.20 5.98
CA LEU A 61 3.34 14.51 6.24
C LEU A 61 3.24 14.86 7.72
N GLU A 62 4.32 15.40 8.26
CA GLU A 62 4.30 15.95 9.61
C GLU A 62 3.41 17.20 9.64
N VAL A 63 2.58 17.28 10.70
CA VAL A 63 1.72 18.43 10.98
C VAL A 63 2.14 19.06 12.30
N ARG A 64 2.51 20.35 12.26
CA ARG A 64 2.78 21.16 13.46
C ARG A 64 1.80 22.33 13.49
N ALA A 65 1.10 22.50 14.62
CA ALA A 65 0.08 23.53 14.80
C ALA A 65 -0.97 23.60 13.66
N GLY A 66 -1.41 22.43 13.17
CA GLY A 66 -2.43 22.32 12.11
C GLY A 66 -1.93 22.64 10.70
N ARG A 67 -0.62 22.81 10.50
CA ARG A 67 0.00 23.06 9.18
C ARG A 67 1.01 21.97 8.83
N TYR A 68 1.04 21.57 7.56
CA TYR A 68 2.06 20.67 7.05
C TYR A 68 3.42 21.36 7.07
N THR A 69 4.43 20.69 7.62
CA THR A 69 5.80 21.22 7.67
C THR A 69 6.56 21.00 6.36
N GLY A 70 6.10 20.06 5.55
CA GLY A 70 6.81 19.56 4.36
C GLY A 70 7.72 18.38 4.66
N GLU A 71 7.90 18.02 5.93
CA GLU A 71 8.68 16.86 6.37
C GLU A 71 7.81 15.60 6.44
N LEU A 72 8.43 14.43 6.34
CA LEU A 72 7.77 13.14 6.57
C LEU A 72 7.81 12.77 8.04
N TYR A 73 6.65 12.43 8.63
CA TYR A 73 6.51 12.14 10.06
C TYR A 73 7.34 10.94 10.53
N GLN A 74 7.40 9.87 9.73
CA GLN A 74 8.17 8.64 10.02
C GLN A 74 9.20 8.33 8.94
N GLY A 75 9.62 9.34 8.18
CA GLY A 75 10.48 9.15 7.01
C GLY A 75 9.80 8.44 5.84
N ASP A 76 10.58 8.16 4.80
CA ASP A 76 10.11 7.58 3.55
C ASP A 76 9.78 6.09 3.66
N CYS A 77 8.59 5.71 3.20
CA CYS A 77 8.06 4.34 3.12
C CYS A 77 8.59 3.63 1.88
N GLY A 78 9.90 3.61 1.69
CA GLY A 78 10.58 3.01 0.53
C GLY A 78 11.45 1.81 0.92
N TYR A 79 11.67 0.93 -0.04
CA TYR A 79 12.62 -0.18 0.02
C TYR A 79 12.38 -1.06 1.25
N ALA A 80 13.41 -1.23 2.09
CA ALA A 80 13.34 -2.02 3.32
C ALA A 80 12.27 -1.51 4.29
N GLU A 81 11.94 -0.21 4.25
CA GLU A 81 10.95 0.37 5.14
C GLU A 81 9.54 -0.16 4.89
N LYS A 82 9.21 -0.52 3.64
CA LYS A 82 7.93 -1.17 3.32
C LYS A 82 7.79 -2.49 4.09
N ALA A 83 8.80 -3.34 4.00
CA ALA A 83 8.84 -4.62 4.70
C ALA A 83 8.78 -4.42 6.23
N ARG A 84 9.58 -3.50 6.75
CA ARG A 84 9.65 -3.18 8.17
C ARG A 84 8.28 -2.74 8.71
N ARG A 85 7.59 -1.83 8.02
CA ARG A 85 6.28 -1.32 8.45
C ARG A 85 5.19 -2.38 8.37
N VAL A 86 5.21 -3.25 7.35
CA VAL A 86 4.31 -4.42 7.29
C VAL A 86 4.50 -5.30 8.50
N GLN A 87 5.74 -5.66 8.84
CA GLN A 87 6.04 -6.51 10.00
C GLN A 87 5.78 -5.85 11.36
N GLN A 88 5.75 -4.51 11.42
CA GLN A 88 5.34 -3.79 12.62
C GLN A 88 3.83 -3.84 12.86
N GLN A 89 3.05 -3.85 11.79
CA GLN A 89 1.59 -3.81 11.86
C GLN A 89 0.97 -5.22 11.88
N TYR A 90 1.64 -6.19 11.28
CA TYR A 90 1.13 -7.54 11.09
C TYR A 90 2.13 -8.60 11.55
N SER A 91 1.65 -9.56 12.32
CA SER A 91 2.35 -10.81 12.58
C SER A 91 2.08 -11.76 11.41
N LEU A 92 3.06 -11.93 10.51
CA LEU A 92 2.86 -12.70 9.28
C LEU A 92 2.55 -14.17 9.53
N SER A 93 2.93 -14.72 10.69
CA SER A 93 2.58 -16.08 11.10
C SER A 93 1.09 -16.27 11.40
N ASP A 94 0.32 -15.19 11.51
CA ASP A 94 -1.11 -15.24 11.76
C ASP A 94 -1.91 -15.51 10.47
N PHE A 95 -1.23 -15.49 9.31
CA PHE A 95 -1.80 -15.75 8.00
C PHE A 95 -1.31 -17.09 7.47
N GLU A 96 -2.23 -17.89 6.92
CA GLU A 96 -1.89 -19.17 6.28
C GLU A 96 -1.05 -18.95 5.01
N LEU A 97 -1.34 -17.88 4.26
CA LEU A 97 -0.70 -17.58 3.00
C LEU A 97 -0.61 -16.06 2.78
N VAL A 98 0.58 -15.57 2.46
CA VAL A 98 0.84 -14.15 2.20
C VAL A 98 1.11 -13.91 0.72
N TYR A 99 0.37 -12.96 0.16
CA TYR A 99 0.55 -12.46 -1.19
C TYR A 99 1.17 -11.07 -1.19
N ALA A 100 2.12 -10.82 -2.10
CA ALA A 100 2.65 -9.48 -2.32
C ALA A 100 2.81 -9.17 -3.81
N TYR A 101 2.48 -7.93 -4.16
CA TYR A 101 2.54 -7.40 -5.52
C TYR A 101 3.40 -6.13 -5.51
N GLY A 102 4.31 -6.02 -6.48
CA GLY A 102 5.19 -4.86 -6.63
C GLY A 102 5.65 -4.73 -8.08
N ASP A 103 6.09 -3.54 -8.45
CA ASP A 103 6.46 -3.22 -9.83
C ASP A 103 7.83 -2.52 -9.94
N SER A 104 8.43 -2.18 -8.79
CA SER A 104 9.70 -1.47 -8.72
C SER A 104 10.67 -2.11 -7.73
N PRO A 105 11.99 -1.82 -7.84
CA PRO A 105 12.98 -2.28 -6.86
C PRO A 105 12.68 -1.86 -5.41
N ASN A 106 11.86 -0.82 -5.24
CA ASN A 106 11.36 -0.33 -3.96
C ASN A 106 10.52 -1.38 -3.21
N ASP A 107 10.01 -2.39 -3.92
CA ASP A 107 9.11 -3.41 -3.38
C ASP A 107 9.82 -4.72 -3.06
N HIS A 108 11.07 -4.91 -3.49
CA HIS A 108 11.77 -6.20 -3.36
C HIS A 108 11.82 -6.72 -1.92
N ALA A 109 12.09 -5.84 -0.95
CA ALA A 109 12.13 -6.24 0.46
C ALA A 109 10.76 -6.70 0.96
N MET A 110 9.68 -6.05 0.52
CA MET A 110 8.32 -6.43 0.88
C MET A 110 7.90 -7.73 0.18
N LEU A 111 8.23 -7.88 -1.10
CA LEU A 111 7.99 -9.11 -1.87
C LEU A 111 8.67 -10.32 -1.22
N ALA A 112 9.85 -10.14 -0.63
CA ALA A 112 10.56 -11.21 0.07
C ALA A 112 9.83 -11.73 1.32
N LEU A 113 8.84 -11.00 1.85
CA LEU A 113 8.03 -11.44 2.98
C LEU A 113 6.94 -12.44 2.59
N ALA A 114 6.58 -12.52 1.31
CA ALA A 114 5.40 -13.24 0.85
C ALA A 114 5.73 -14.65 0.35
N ASP A 115 4.79 -15.57 0.58
CA ASP A 115 4.80 -16.92 0.00
C ASP A 115 4.53 -16.87 -1.51
N LYS A 116 3.63 -15.96 -1.92
CA LYS A 116 3.24 -15.72 -3.30
C LYS A 116 3.57 -14.28 -3.68
N LYS A 117 4.56 -14.10 -4.54
CA LYS A 117 5.10 -12.79 -4.89
C LYS A 117 5.05 -12.54 -6.39
N PHE A 118 4.59 -11.35 -6.74
CA PHE A 118 4.38 -10.93 -8.11
C PHE A 118 5.17 -9.66 -8.37
N TYR A 119 6.15 -9.73 -9.26
CA TYR A 119 6.88 -8.57 -9.73
C TYR A 119 6.43 -8.22 -11.14
N GLN A 120 5.97 -6.98 -11.33
CA GLN A 120 5.43 -6.51 -12.62
C GLN A 120 4.35 -7.45 -13.18
N TRP A 121 3.45 -7.88 -12.29
CA TRP A 121 2.31 -8.78 -12.58
C TRP A 121 2.69 -10.21 -12.99
N GLN A 122 3.94 -10.61 -12.80
CA GLN A 122 4.42 -11.96 -13.04
C GLN A 122 4.81 -12.61 -11.71
N GLU A 123 4.30 -13.83 -11.47
CA GLU A 123 4.71 -14.61 -10.30
C GLU A 123 6.21 -14.93 -10.40
N ILE A 124 6.98 -14.55 -9.39
CA ILE A 124 8.40 -14.88 -9.28
C ILE A 124 8.56 -15.98 -8.23
N LYS A 125 9.33 -17.01 -8.57
CA LYS A 125 9.68 -18.07 -7.63
C LYS A 125 10.94 -17.68 -6.88
N SER A 126 10.95 -18.00 -5.58
CA SER A 126 12.16 -17.93 -4.74
C SER A 126 13.25 -18.86 -5.28
#